data_AF-A0A4P8XM49-F1
#
_entry.id   AF-A0A4P8XM49-F1
#
_cell.length_a   1.000
_cell.length_b   1.000
_cell.length_c   1.000
_cell.angle_alpha   90.00
_cell.angle_beta   90.00
_cell.angle_gamma   90.00
#
_symmetry.space_group_name_H-M   'P 1'
#
loop_
_entity.id
_entity.type
_entity.pdbx_description
1 polymer ?
#
loop_
_entity_poly.entity_id
_entity_poly.type
_entity_poly.pdbx_seq_one_letter_code
_entity_poly.pdbx_strand_id
1 'polypeptide(L)'
;MLNAELIVKDMNNMPNDIRVCEKCKGTSLKTIIPKLKKLAPDADIKVGCKSYCGPCKKRAFVYVNGRYISAPTEDEVLAKAKPFIKQSS
;
A
#
# COMPACT_ATOMS: atom_id res chain seq x y z
N MET A 1 -26.90 -12.97 -17.43
CA MET A 1 -26.35 -11.60 -17.46
C MET A 1 -26.26 -11.15 -16.01
N LEU A 2 -25.07 -10.91 -15.44
CA LEU A 2 -24.96 -10.38 -14.08
C LEU A 2 -25.23 -8.87 -14.09
N ASN A 3 -25.91 -8.37 -13.06
CA ASN A 3 -26.28 -6.97 -12.90
C ASN A 3 -25.03 -6.10 -12.68
N ALA A 4 -24.92 -5.00 -13.41
CA ALA A 4 -23.77 -4.08 -13.34
C ALA A 4 -23.53 -3.51 -11.92
N GLU A 5 -24.58 -3.33 -11.12
CA GLU A 5 -24.48 -2.91 -9.71
C GLU A 5 -23.78 -3.93 -8.81
N LEU A 6 -23.97 -5.24 -9.07
CA LEU A 6 -23.26 -6.29 -8.34
C LEU A 6 -21.77 -6.26 -8.67
N ILE A 7 -21.43 -6.08 -9.96
CA ILE A 7 -20.06 -6.01 -10.45
C ILE A 7 -19.31 -4.83 -9.82
N VAL A 8 -19.90 -3.64 -9.74
CA VAL A 8 -19.25 -2.48 -9.10
C VAL A 8 -19.11 -2.64 -7.58
N LYS A 9 -20.06 -3.34 -6.93
CA LYS A 9 -19.98 -3.63 -5.49
C LYS A 9 -18.83 -4.58 -5.19
N ASP A 10 -18.62 -5.60 -6.03
CA ASP A 10 -17.48 -6.51 -5.93
C ASP A 10 -16.14 -5.83 -6.24
N MET A 11 -16.10 -4.88 -7.19
CA MET A 11 -14.89 -4.07 -7.47
C MET A 11 -14.52 -3.11 -6.33
N ASN A 12 -15.52 -2.64 -5.58
CA ASN A 12 -15.32 -1.83 -4.37
C ASN A 12 -14.87 -2.68 -3.17
N ASN A 13 -15.17 -3.98 -3.19
CA ASN A 13 -14.80 -4.94 -2.16
C ASN A 13 -13.45 -5.65 -2.41
N MET A 14 -12.73 -5.28 -3.48
CA MET A 14 -11.40 -5.82 -3.70
C MET A 14 -10.46 -5.36 -2.58
N PRO A 15 -9.70 -6.29 -1.94
CA PRO A 15 -8.75 -5.94 -0.90
C PRO A 15 -7.72 -4.95 -1.44
N ASN A 16 -7.22 -4.07 -0.57
CA ASN A 16 -6.19 -3.12 -0.95
C ASN A 16 -4.92 -3.86 -1.40
N ASP A 17 -4.45 -3.59 -2.63
CA ASP A 17 -3.17 -4.10 -3.13
C ASP A 17 -2.06 -3.20 -2.59
N ILE A 18 -1.42 -3.66 -1.52
CA ILE A 18 -0.31 -2.95 -0.88
C ILE A 18 0.97 -3.73 -1.13
N ARG A 19 2.00 -3.05 -1.63
CA ARG A 19 3.30 -3.69 -1.87
C ARG A 19 4.44 -2.93 -1.23
N VAL A 20 5.35 -3.69 -0.65
CA VAL A 20 6.59 -3.22 -0.03
C VAL A 20 7.76 -4.01 -0.59
N CYS A 21 8.97 -3.45 -0.52
CA CYS A 21 10.15 -4.06 -1.10
C CYS A 21 11.15 -4.37 0.01
N GLU A 22 11.62 -5.62 0.10
CA GLU A 22 12.63 -6.04 1.08
C GLU A 22 14.03 -5.46 0.79
N LYS A 23 14.29 -5.05 -0.47
CA LYS A 23 15.57 -4.49 -0.91
C LYS A 23 15.67 -2.98 -0.71
N CYS A 24 14.57 -2.34 -0.32
CA CYS A 24 14.49 -0.91 -0.07
C CYS A 24 15.23 -0.53 1.22
N LYS A 25 16.10 0.47 1.16
CA LYS A 25 16.88 0.92 2.34
C LYS A 25 16.16 1.97 3.18
N GLY A 26 15.25 2.74 2.59
CA GLY A 26 14.50 3.80 3.26
C GLY A 26 13.24 3.34 4.00
N THR A 27 12.97 2.02 4.06
CA THR A 27 11.80 1.46 4.74
C THR A 27 12.17 0.13 5.38
N SER A 28 11.76 -0.09 6.62
CA SER A 28 11.98 -1.35 7.31
C SER A 28 10.72 -2.21 7.26
N LEU A 29 10.82 -3.44 6.76
CA LEU A 29 9.68 -4.36 6.73
C LEU A 29 9.14 -4.67 8.13
N LYS A 30 10.01 -4.71 9.14
CA LYS A 30 9.64 -4.99 10.54
C LYS A 30 8.74 -3.91 11.14
N THR A 31 8.84 -2.67 10.65
CA THR A 31 8.06 -1.53 11.17
C THR A 31 6.90 -1.17 10.25
N ILE A 32 7.10 -1.17 8.92
CA ILE A 32 6.07 -0.74 7.98
C ILE A 32 4.91 -1.73 7.88
N ILE A 33 5.17 -3.05 7.92
CA ILE A 33 4.13 -4.07 7.75
C ILE A 33 3.12 -4.02 8.91
N PRO A 34 3.53 -4.00 10.20
CA PRO A 34 2.58 -3.84 11.30
C PRO A 34 1.77 -2.54 11.23
N LYS A 35 2.38 -1.42 10.81
CA LYS A 35 1.67 -0.14 10.64
C LYS A 35 0.64 -0.22 9.50
N LEU A 36 0.99 -0.83 8.37
CA LEU A 36 0.08 -1.04 7.24
C LEU A 36 -1.09 -1.96 7.61
N LYS A 37 -0.85 -3.05 8.35
CA LYS A 37 -1.93 -3.93 8.84
C LYS A 37 -2.90 -3.22 9.78
N LYS A 38 -2.40 -2.31 10.63
CA LYS A 38 -3.28 -1.47 11.47
C LYS A 38 -4.10 -0.48 10.64
N LEU A 39 -3.50 0.06 9.58
CA LEU A 39 -4.15 1.05 8.71
C LEU A 39 -5.15 0.41 7.73
N ALA A 40 -4.89 -0.83 7.30
CA ALA A 40 -5.71 -1.59 6.36
C ALA A 40 -5.68 -3.09 6.75
N PRO A 41 -6.53 -3.51 7.70
CA PRO A 41 -6.56 -4.89 8.18
C PRO A 41 -6.84 -5.93 7.08
N ASP A 42 -7.67 -5.57 6.11
CA ASP A 42 -8.09 -6.42 5.00
C ASP A 42 -7.16 -6.32 3.78
N ALA A 43 -6.01 -5.64 3.90
CA ALA A 43 -5.09 -5.45 2.78
C ALA A 43 -4.33 -6.74 2.43
N ASP A 44 -4.18 -6.99 1.14
CA ASP A 44 -3.24 -7.97 0.61
C ASP A 44 -1.85 -7.30 0.51
N ILE A 45 -1.03 -7.51 1.54
CA ILE A 45 0.33 -6.95 1.61
C ILE A 45 1.33 -7.93 1.00
N LYS A 46 1.87 -7.56 -0.17
CA LYS A 46 2.89 -8.33 -0.88
C LYS A 46 4.29 -7.76 -0.69
N VAL A 47 5.25 -8.64 -0.49
CA VAL A 47 6.67 -8.27 -0.39
C VAL A 47 7.36 -8.61 -1.72
N GLY A 48 8.00 -7.62 -2.35
CA GLY A 48 8.78 -7.82 -3.56
C GLY A 48 9.30 -6.52 -4.19
N CYS A 49 10.26 -6.66 -5.12
CA CYS A 49 10.86 -5.51 -5.80
C CYS A 49 9.85 -4.78 -6.70
N LYS A 50 9.84 -3.45 -6.62
CA LYS A 50 9.05 -2.55 -7.49
C LYS A 50 9.91 -1.68 -8.41
N SER A 51 11.21 -1.98 -8.52
CA SER A 51 12.20 -1.21 -9.30
C SER A 51 12.21 0.29 -8.97
N TYR A 52 11.84 0.66 -7.74
CA TYR A 52 11.77 2.04 -7.26
C TYR A 52 12.98 2.43 -6.40
N CYS A 53 14.14 1.82 -6.68
CA CYS A 53 15.30 1.87 -5.81
C CYS A 53 15.91 3.28 -5.68
N GLY A 54 15.79 4.14 -6.70
CA GLY A 54 16.32 5.50 -6.69
C GLY A 54 15.77 6.33 -5.52
N PRO A 55 14.45 6.59 -5.46
CA PRO A 55 13.84 7.28 -4.33
C PRO A 55 13.93 6.49 -3.03
N CYS A 56 13.81 5.15 -3.10
CA CYS A 56 13.79 4.29 -1.92
C CYS A 56 15.13 4.20 -1.17
N LYS A 57 16.22 4.74 -1.72
CA LYS A 57 17.52 4.82 -1.04
C LYS A 57 17.53 5.81 0.12
N LYS A 58 16.70 6.86 0.05
CA LYS A 58 16.70 7.98 1.02
C LYS A 58 15.33 8.24 1.67
N ARG A 59 14.28 7.59 1.18
CA ARG A 59 12.88 7.88 1.53
C ARG A 59 12.13 6.59 1.77
N ALA A 60 11.16 6.66 2.67
CA ALA A 60 10.19 5.60 2.81
C ALA A 60 9.33 5.46 1.56
N PHE A 61 8.91 4.22 1.27
CA PHE A 61 8.15 3.88 0.08
C PHE A 61 7.09 2.82 0.37
N VAL A 62 5.89 3.04 -0.15
CA VAL A 62 4.83 2.03 -0.25
C VAL A 62 4.16 2.13 -1.61
N TYR A 63 3.72 1.00 -2.16
CA TYR A 63 2.83 0.96 -3.31
C TYR A 63 1.43 0.63 -2.82
N VAL A 64 0.42 1.43 -3.20
CA VAL A 64 -0.97 1.24 -2.78
C VAL A 64 -1.89 1.44 -3.97
N ASN A 65 -2.68 0.42 -4.32
CA ASN A 65 -3.76 0.50 -5.32
C ASN A 65 -3.34 1.23 -6.62
N GLY A 66 -2.22 0.81 -7.22
CA GLY A 66 -1.72 1.41 -8.46
C GLY A 66 -0.73 2.57 -8.28
N ARG A 67 -0.49 3.05 -7.05
CA ARG A 67 0.25 4.30 -6.80
C ARG A 67 1.56 4.07 -6.06
N TYR A 68 2.62 4.70 -6.53
CA TYR A 68 3.91 4.78 -5.86
C TYR A 68 3.91 5.98 -4.91
N ILE A 69 4.09 5.74 -3.62
CA ILE A 69 4.02 6.78 -2.59
C ILE A 69 5.34 6.80 -1.84
N SER A 70 5.95 7.97 -1.72
CA SER A 70 7.22 8.11 -0.99
C SER A 70 7.31 9.40 -0.17
N ALA A 71 7.96 9.30 0.99
CA ALA A 71 8.14 10.40 1.93
C ALA A 71 9.45 10.24 2.71
N PRO A 72 10.00 11.31 3.31
CA PRO A 72 11.19 11.24 4.15
C PRO A 72 11.11 10.17 5.25
N THR A 73 9.94 9.99 5.88
CA THR A 73 9.73 9.04 6.99
C THR A 73 8.59 8.06 6.72
N GLU A 74 8.56 6.95 7.47
CA GLU A 74 7.47 5.96 7.39
C GLU A 74 6.11 6.56 7.80
N ASP A 75 6.09 7.44 8.80
CA ASP A 75 4.82 8.02 9.26
C ASP A 75 4.25 8.99 8.22
N GLU A 76 5.11 9.79 7.57
CA GLU A 76 4.69 10.64 6.46
C GLU A 76 4.25 9.84 5.23
N VAL A 77 4.90 8.71 4.93
CA VAL A 77 4.48 7.90 3.78
C VAL A 77 3.12 7.27 4.02
N LEU A 78 2.84 6.85 5.26
CA LEU A 78 1.54 6.31 5.67
C LEU A 78 0.46 7.39 5.67
N ALA A 79 0.76 8.60 6.14
CA ALA A 79 -0.18 9.73 6.07
C ALA A 79 -0.56 10.05 4.61
N LYS A 80 0.42 10.01 3.69
CA LYS A 80 0.18 10.18 2.25
C LYS A 80 -0.53 8.99 1.60
N ALA A 81 -0.35 7.79 2.14
CA ALA A 81 -1.00 6.58 1.64
C ALA A 81 -2.47 6.47 2.04
N LYS A 82 -2.82 6.99 3.23
CA LYS A 82 -4.16 6.88 3.82
C LYS A 82 -5.32 7.22 2.87
N PRO A 83 -5.29 8.30 2.07
CA PRO A 83 -6.39 8.63 1.15
C PRO A 83 -6.57 7.63 -0.01
N PHE A 84 -5.58 6.78 -0.28
CA PHE A 84 -5.62 5.79 -1.37
C PHE A 84 -5.96 4.39 -0.90
N ILE A 85 -6.09 4.20 0.41
CA ILE A 85 -6.53 2.95 1.03
C ILE A 85 -8.05 2.99 1.10
N LYS A 86 -8.69 2.00 0.45
CA LYS A 86 -10.13 1.78 0.57
C LYS A 86 -10.40 1.30 1.99
N GLN A 87 -11.27 1.99 2.71
CA GLN A 87 -11.77 1.50 3.99
C GLN A 87 -12.95 0.59 3.69
N SER A 88 -12.87 -0.67 4.12
CA SER A 88 -14.01 -1.58 4.14
C SER A 88 -15.08 -0.93 5.04
N SER A 89 -16.22 -0.57 4.46
CA SER A 89 -17.37 0.02 5.15
C SER A 89 -18.22 -1.07 5.79
#